data_AF-A0A7X3UHX8-F1
#
_entry.id   AF-A0A7X3UHX8-F1
#
_cell.length_a   1.000
_cell.length_b   1.000
_cell.length_c   1.000
_cell.angle_alpha   90.00
_cell.angle_beta   90.00
_cell.angle_gamma   90.00
#
_symmetry.space_group_name_H-M   'P 1'
#
loop_
_entity.id
_entity.type
_entity.pdbx_description
1 polymer ?
#
loop_
_entity_poly.entity_id
_entity_poly.type
_entity_poly.pdbx_seq_one_letter_code
_entity_poly.pdbx_strand_id
1 'polypeptide(L)'
;MIWHIVTRELLDHLTSLRFALTTLILVALMVTNAVVHLQTHPERIRKYSENVSASHTELKSRTQLYALLQKGPGKLYKRPSSLTFIADGGDAFLPSESVSGGFWRLYGLSYIWAMGVPRLNMDAISNHRPTAVVIDWVFIITYLLSFIPLLFTFDALSGERERGTLRLCLANPISRPALLVGKFLGSLTAVLIPFYFAVLFNLAIISTESWTQLGGADWGRVGLIILIASCYAGIFITVGLIVSAMTRESRLSLVVLLLIWVTVVVFMPSTLGTLST
;
A
#
# COMPACT_ATOMS: atom_id res chain seq x y z
N MET A 1 -31.18 -9.98 15.33
CA MET A 1 -30.38 -11.08 15.92
C MET A 1 -28.92 -11.04 15.47
N ILE A 2 -28.62 -11.05 14.15
CA ILE A 2 -27.23 -10.99 13.64
C ILE A 2 -26.47 -9.77 14.14
N TRP A 3 -27.11 -8.58 14.15
CA TRP A 3 -26.50 -7.34 14.65
C TRP A 3 -25.97 -7.45 16.09
N HIS A 4 -26.72 -8.11 16.99
CA HIS A 4 -26.28 -8.29 18.39
C HIS A 4 -25.08 -9.25 18.52
N ILE A 5 -24.96 -10.21 17.61
CA ILE A 5 -23.78 -11.10 17.55
C ILE A 5 -22.57 -10.28 17.11
N VAL A 6 -22.74 -9.44 16.08
CA VAL A 6 -21.67 -8.56 15.57
C VAL A 6 -21.22 -7.57 16.63
N THR A 7 -22.13 -6.87 17.32
CA THR A 7 -21.75 -5.89 18.34
C THR A 7 -21.07 -6.53 19.54
N ARG A 8 -21.51 -7.73 19.95
CA ARG A 8 -20.85 -8.49 21.01
C ARG A 8 -19.43 -8.88 20.60
N GLU A 9 -19.25 -9.48 19.43
CA GLU A 9 -17.93 -9.90 18.93
C GLU A 9 -16.99 -8.68 18.78
N LEU A 10 -17.52 -7.57 18.27
CA LEU A 10 -16.79 -6.32 18.14
C LEU A 10 -16.35 -5.78 19.51
N LEU A 11 -17.21 -5.81 20.53
CA LEU A 11 -16.85 -5.38 21.88
C LEU A 11 -15.78 -6.28 22.51
N ASP A 12 -15.88 -7.60 22.31
CA ASP A 12 -14.87 -8.56 22.79
C ASP A 12 -13.50 -8.30 22.12
N HIS A 13 -13.50 -7.92 20.84
CA HIS A 13 -12.28 -7.51 20.16
C HIS A 13 -11.77 -6.13 20.58
N LEU A 14 -12.64 -5.11 20.72
CA LEU A 14 -12.27 -3.75 21.12
C LEU A 14 -11.64 -3.70 22.50
N THR A 15 -12.13 -4.52 23.43
CA THR A 15 -11.62 -4.61 24.81
C THR A 15 -10.33 -5.44 24.91
N SER A 16 -9.92 -6.10 23.82
CA SER A 16 -8.71 -6.89 23.79
C SER A 16 -7.46 -6.02 23.71
N LEU A 17 -6.42 -6.39 24.47
CA LEU A 17 -5.09 -5.78 24.37
C LEU A 17 -4.53 -5.84 22.94
N ARG A 18 -4.91 -6.88 22.18
CA ARG A 18 -4.51 -7.04 20.77
C ARG A 18 -4.98 -5.86 19.93
N PHE A 19 -6.21 -5.39 20.14
CA PHE A 19 -6.76 -4.24 19.42
C PHE A 19 -6.02 -2.94 19.72
N ALA A 20 -5.73 -2.69 21.00
CA ALA A 20 -4.93 -1.51 21.37
C ALA A 20 -3.54 -1.55 20.72
N LEU A 21 -2.86 -2.70 20.76
CA LEU A 21 -1.55 -2.88 20.11
C LEU A 21 -1.63 -2.70 18.60
N THR A 22 -2.59 -3.31 17.91
CA THR A 22 -2.70 -3.16 16.46
C THR A 22 -3.02 -1.74 16.04
N THR A 23 -3.86 -1.04 16.81
CA THR A 23 -4.15 0.37 16.57
C THR A 23 -2.89 1.21 16.72
N LEU A 24 -2.15 1.01 17.82
CA LEU A 24 -0.91 1.75 18.09
C LEU A 24 0.14 1.50 17.01
N ILE A 25 0.36 0.25 16.62
CA ILE A 25 1.33 -0.12 15.58
C ILE A 25 0.95 0.48 14.22
N LEU A 26 -0.33 0.35 13.82
CA LEU A 26 -0.82 0.91 12.55
C LEU A 26 -0.68 2.43 12.52
N VAL A 27 -1.08 3.12 13.59
CA VAL A 27 -0.95 4.58 13.69
C VAL A 27 0.53 4.97 13.67
N ALA A 28 1.40 4.31 14.44
CA ALA A 28 2.82 4.62 14.48
C ALA A 28 3.49 4.49 13.10
N LEU A 29 3.17 3.43 12.36
CA LEU A 29 3.70 3.22 11.01
C LEU A 29 3.14 4.23 10.01
N MET A 30 1.85 4.54 10.10
CA MET A 30 1.24 5.57 9.25
C MET A 30 1.78 6.96 9.54
N VAL A 31 2.07 7.28 10.81
CA VAL A 31 2.75 8.53 11.18
C VAL A 31 4.18 8.56 10.65
N THR A 32 4.90 7.44 10.75
CA THR A 32 6.26 7.33 10.21
C THR A 32 6.27 7.57 8.70
N ASN A 33 5.33 6.96 7.96
CA ASN A 33 5.12 7.22 6.53
C ASN A 33 4.85 8.71 6.26
N ALA A 34 3.94 9.34 7.01
CA ALA A 34 3.65 10.76 6.86
C ALA A 34 4.89 11.62 7.10
N VAL A 35 5.62 11.40 8.19
CA VAL A 35 6.84 12.17 8.52
C VAL A 35 7.91 12.03 7.45
N VAL A 36 8.16 10.81 6.96
CA VAL A 36 9.12 10.56 5.87
C VAL A 36 8.69 11.29 4.60
N HIS A 37 7.39 11.30 4.30
CA HIS A 37 6.86 12.02 3.15
C HIS A 37 7.04 13.54 3.29
N LEU A 38 6.71 14.11 4.45
CA LEU A 38 6.83 15.55 4.73
C LEU A 38 8.28 16.03 4.60
N GLN A 39 9.26 15.21 4.99
CA GLN A 39 10.67 15.56 4.87
C GLN A 39 11.19 15.50 3.43
N THR A 40 10.72 14.54 2.64
CA THR A 40 11.30 14.24 1.30
C THR A 40 10.56 14.94 0.16
N HIS A 41 9.26 15.19 0.31
CA HIS A 41 8.43 15.80 -0.73
C HIS A 41 8.84 17.24 -1.13
N PRO A 42 9.16 18.18 -0.20
CA PRO A 42 9.51 19.54 -0.58
C PRO A 42 10.80 19.61 -1.39
N GLU A 43 11.79 18.76 -1.07
CA GLU A 43 13.03 18.66 -1.84
C GLU A 43 12.77 18.14 -3.26
N ARG A 44 11.87 17.15 -3.43
CA ARG A 44 11.49 16.63 -4.75
C ARG A 44 10.80 17.69 -5.60
N ILE A 45 9.87 18.47 -5.02
CA ILE A 45 9.18 19.56 -5.73
C ILE A 45 10.17 20.65 -6.12
N ARG A 46 11.06 21.05 -5.20
CA ARG A 46 12.06 22.10 -5.46
C ARG A 46 13.03 21.69 -6.57
N LYS A 47 13.55 20.46 -6.52
CA LYS A 47 14.45 19.95 -7.57
C LYS A 47 13.74 19.89 -8.92
N TYR A 48 12.47 19.50 -8.94
CA TYR A 48 11.66 19.51 -10.15
C TYR A 48 11.46 20.92 -10.71
N SER A 49 11.12 21.91 -9.87
CA SER A 49 10.91 23.29 -10.33
C SER A 49 12.19 23.97 -10.82
N GLU A 50 13.32 23.73 -10.14
CA GLU A 50 14.65 24.19 -10.56
C GLU A 50 15.02 23.59 -11.93
N ASN A 51 14.84 22.29 -12.12
CA ASN A 51 15.14 21.61 -13.37
C ASN A 51 14.25 22.06 -14.54
N VAL A 52 12.95 22.23 -14.29
CA VAL A 52 11.99 22.71 -15.30
C VAL A 52 12.29 24.16 -15.69
N SER A 53 12.60 25.02 -14.72
CA SER A 53 12.94 26.43 -14.99
C SER A 53 14.27 26.57 -15.75
N ALA A 54 15.28 25.76 -15.42
CA ALA A 54 16.54 25.70 -16.16
C ALA A 54 16.31 25.24 -17.61
N SER A 55 15.54 24.17 -17.81
CA SER A 55 15.19 23.67 -19.15
C SER A 55 14.40 24.70 -19.96
N HIS A 56 13.45 25.40 -19.32
CA HIS A 56 12.67 26.43 -19.97
C HIS A 56 13.51 27.65 -20.37
N THR A 57 14.49 28.01 -19.55
CA THR A 57 15.46 29.09 -19.83
C THR A 57 16.37 28.70 -21.00
N GLU A 58 16.87 27.46 -21.00
CA GLU A 58 17.65 26.92 -22.10
C GLU A 58 16.85 26.94 -23.41
N LEU A 59 15.56 26.58 -23.35
CA LEU A 59 14.68 26.60 -24.52
C LEU A 59 14.50 28.01 -25.09
N LYS A 60 14.27 29.01 -24.21
CA LYS A 60 14.11 30.42 -24.61
C LYS A 60 15.38 31.02 -25.21
N SER A 61 16.55 30.55 -24.79
CA SER A 61 17.84 31.01 -25.35
C SER A 61 18.05 30.56 -26.80
N ARG A 62 17.32 29.54 -27.27
CA ARG A 62 17.44 28.99 -28.63
C ARG A 62 16.55 29.80 -29.59
N THR A 63 17.14 30.79 -30.25
CA THR A 63 16.45 31.63 -31.25
C THR A 63 16.42 31.01 -32.64
N GLN A 64 17.28 30.03 -32.93
CA GLN A 64 17.38 29.40 -34.25
C GLN A 64 16.47 28.18 -34.39
N LEU A 65 15.57 28.23 -35.38
CA LEU A 65 14.63 27.13 -35.68
C LEU A 65 15.35 25.81 -36.01
N TYR A 66 16.51 25.90 -36.67
CA TYR A 66 17.35 24.74 -37.00
C TYR A 66 17.90 24.03 -35.74
N ALA A 67 18.31 24.79 -34.71
CA ALA A 67 18.80 24.23 -33.46
C ALA A 67 17.68 23.54 -32.67
N LEU A 68 16.44 24.03 -32.77
CA LEU A 68 15.26 23.36 -32.21
C LEU A 68 14.90 22.07 -32.96
N LEU A 69 15.07 22.04 -34.28
CA LEU A 69 14.83 20.82 -35.06
C LEU A 69 15.82 19.69 -34.71
N GLN A 70 17.08 20.08 -34.44
CA GLN A 70 18.17 19.13 -34.16
C GLN A 70 18.19 18.63 -32.71
N LYS A 71 17.91 19.52 -31.74
CA LYS A 71 17.96 19.21 -30.30
C LYS A 71 16.58 19.07 -29.62
N GLY A 72 15.51 19.39 -30.35
CA GLY A 72 14.13 19.32 -29.87
C GLY A 72 13.82 20.22 -28.67
N PRO A 73 12.71 19.93 -27.97
CA PRO A 73 12.32 20.62 -26.73
C PRO A 73 13.27 20.38 -25.54
N GLY A 74 14.39 19.68 -25.72
CA GLY A 74 15.34 19.38 -24.64
C GLY A 74 14.86 18.27 -23.71
N LYS A 75 15.29 18.33 -22.44
CA LYS A 75 14.96 17.33 -21.41
C LYS A 75 13.57 17.60 -20.83
N LEU A 76 12.72 16.59 -20.84
CA LEU A 76 11.42 16.62 -20.19
C LEU A 76 11.53 15.95 -18.82
N TYR A 77 11.16 16.70 -17.78
CA TYR A 77 11.13 16.22 -16.41
C TYR A 77 9.74 15.72 -16.06
N LYS A 78 9.65 14.53 -15.45
CA LYS A 78 8.38 14.00 -14.95
C LYS A 78 7.98 14.74 -13.66
N ARG A 79 6.74 15.21 -13.59
CA ARG A 79 6.19 15.83 -12.38
C ARG A 79 6.10 14.78 -11.25
N PRO A 80 6.57 15.08 -10.02
CA PRO A 80 6.38 14.19 -8.88
C PRO A 80 4.88 14.00 -8.60
N SER A 81 4.48 12.76 -8.33
CA SER A 81 3.09 12.42 -8.00
C SER A 81 2.71 12.97 -6.62
N SER A 82 1.48 13.46 -6.47
CA SER A 82 0.90 13.83 -5.18
C SER A 82 0.57 12.61 -4.31
N LEU A 83 0.44 11.42 -4.92
CA LEU A 83 0.03 10.17 -4.27
C LEU A 83 1.21 9.26 -3.90
N THR A 84 2.45 9.78 -3.97
CA THR A 84 3.66 9.03 -3.64
C THR A 84 3.63 8.45 -2.22
N PHE A 85 2.97 9.10 -1.26
CA PHE A 85 2.85 8.58 0.12
C PHE A 85 2.04 7.28 0.23
N ILE A 86 1.12 7.04 -0.71
CA ILE A 86 0.31 5.83 -0.76
C ILE A 86 1.08 4.72 -1.47
N ALA A 87 1.61 5.05 -2.65
CA ALA A 87 2.42 4.14 -3.43
C ALA A 87 3.44 4.97 -4.22
N ASP A 88 4.75 4.73 -3.97
CA ASP A 88 5.78 5.28 -4.83
C ASP A 88 5.68 4.72 -6.26
N GLY A 89 5.04 3.55 -6.45
CA GLY A 89 4.65 3.04 -7.77
C GLY A 89 5.83 2.72 -8.70
N GLY A 90 7.03 2.63 -8.13
CA GLY A 90 8.27 2.50 -8.90
C GLY A 90 8.71 3.80 -9.58
N ASP A 91 8.25 4.96 -9.11
CA ASP A 91 8.74 6.26 -9.58
C ASP A 91 10.26 6.39 -9.42
N ALA A 92 10.86 5.73 -8.42
CA ALA A 92 12.31 5.63 -8.26
C ALA A 92 13.01 4.89 -9.43
N PHE A 93 12.34 3.94 -10.08
CA PHE A 93 12.89 3.17 -11.21
C PHE A 93 12.68 3.86 -12.56
N LEU A 94 11.72 4.79 -12.63
CA LEU A 94 11.46 5.55 -13.83
C LEU A 94 12.51 6.66 -13.98
N PRO A 95 13.07 6.85 -15.19
CA PRO A 95 14.03 7.92 -15.42
C PRO A 95 13.36 9.28 -15.20
N SER A 96 13.99 10.13 -14.38
CA SER A 96 13.48 11.47 -14.05
C SER A 96 13.55 12.45 -15.22
N GLU A 97 14.33 12.12 -16.25
CA GLU A 97 14.59 12.96 -17.42
C GLU A 97 14.41 12.13 -18.69
N SER A 98 13.69 12.66 -19.67
CA SER A 98 13.71 12.09 -21.01
C SER A 98 15.07 12.34 -21.68
N VAL A 99 15.53 11.38 -22.48
CA VAL A 99 16.77 11.52 -23.25
C VAL A 99 16.42 11.88 -24.68
N SER A 100 17.07 12.92 -25.20
CA SER A 100 17.04 13.27 -26.62
C SER A 100 17.83 12.23 -27.41
N GLY A 101 17.17 11.43 -28.24
CA GLY A 101 17.81 10.46 -29.13
C GLY A 101 17.58 10.86 -30.58
N GLY A 102 18.65 11.18 -31.33
CA GLY A 102 18.52 11.45 -32.75
C GLY A 102 18.34 10.16 -33.53
N PHE A 103 17.30 10.05 -34.35
CA PHE A 103 17.10 8.92 -35.26
C PHE A 103 17.21 9.42 -36.70
N TRP A 104 18.05 8.74 -37.50
CA TRP A 104 18.35 8.96 -38.92
C TRP A 104 19.49 9.95 -39.27
N ARG A 105 20.39 9.47 -40.14
CA ARG A 105 21.38 10.25 -40.89
C ARG A 105 21.05 10.02 -42.38
N LEU A 106 20.33 10.94 -43.00
CA LEU A 106 19.96 10.84 -44.42
C LEU A 106 20.69 11.95 -45.19
N TYR A 107 21.53 11.57 -46.16
CA TYR A 107 22.19 12.43 -47.16
C TYR A 107 22.63 13.84 -46.64
N GLY A 108 23.51 13.87 -45.63
CA GLY A 108 24.17 15.12 -45.19
C GLY A 108 23.38 16.01 -44.24
N LEU A 109 22.12 15.72 -43.94
CA LEU A 109 21.35 16.41 -42.89
C LEU A 109 21.61 15.76 -41.52
N SER A 110 22.03 16.58 -40.55
CA SER A 110 22.26 16.15 -39.16
C SER A 110 20.95 15.91 -38.41
N TYR A 111 21.00 14.92 -37.51
CA TYR A 111 19.97 14.32 -36.65
C TYR A 111 18.72 15.18 -36.38
N ILE A 112 17.53 14.66 -36.70
CA ILE A 112 16.25 15.23 -36.24
C ILE A 112 15.98 14.71 -34.83
N TRP A 113 15.50 15.58 -33.94
CA TRP A 113 15.15 15.18 -32.59
C TRP A 113 14.04 14.14 -32.57
N ALA A 114 14.23 13.09 -31.77
CA ALA A 114 13.18 12.19 -31.35
C ALA A 114 13.22 11.99 -29.83
N MET A 115 12.05 11.78 -29.24
CA MET A 115 11.95 11.41 -27.84
C MET A 115 12.46 9.98 -27.66
N GLY A 116 13.61 9.83 -27.00
CA GLY A 116 14.07 8.55 -26.52
C GLY A 116 13.44 8.28 -25.16
N VAL A 117 12.72 7.16 -25.02
CA VAL A 117 12.37 6.65 -23.69
C VAL A 117 13.66 6.12 -23.08
N PRO A 118 14.18 6.72 -22.00
CA PRO A 118 15.40 6.22 -21.38
C PRO A 118 15.14 4.79 -20.89
N ARG A 119 16.16 3.93 -20.96
CA ARG A 119 16.07 2.60 -20.34
C ARG A 119 15.80 2.81 -18.84
N LEU A 120 15.02 1.90 -18.23
CA LEU A 120 14.80 1.88 -16.79
C LEU A 120 16.14 2.07 -16.07
N ASN A 121 16.14 2.88 -15.02
CA ASN A 121 17.36 3.23 -14.35
C ASN A 121 17.84 2.03 -13.52
N MET A 122 18.52 1.07 -14.16
CA MET A 122 19.01 -0.15 -13.51
C MET A 122 20.06 0.18 -12.42
N ASP A 123 20.73 1.32 -12.55
CA ASP A 123 21.62 1.85 -11.52
C ASP A 123 20.84 2.30 -10.26
N ALA A 124 19.56 2.68 -10.39
CA ALA A 124 18.71 2.92 -9.22
C ALA A 124 18.47 1.62 -8.43
N ILE A 125 18.46 0.45 -9.08
CA ILE A 125 18.37 -0.86 -8.41
C ILE A 125 19.67 -1.17 -7.65
N SER A 126 20.82 -0.81 -8.23
CA SER A 126 22.14 -1.05 -7.63
C SER A 126 22.53 -0.03 -6.55
N ASN A 127 22.08 1.22 -6.66
CA ASN A 127 22.56 2.35 -5.87
C ASN A 127 21.54 2.85 -4.83
N HIS A 128 20.28 2.38 -4.89
CA HIS A 128 19.45 2.36 -3.69
C HIS A 128 20.04 1.31 -2.77
N ARG A 129 20.80 1.78 -1.78
CA ARG A 129 21.23 0.97 -0.65
C ARG A 129 20.01 0.16 -0.19
N PRO A 130 20.07 -1.18 -0.09
CA PRO A 130 18.95 -2.04 0.34
C PRO A 130 18.54 -1.84 1.81
N THR A 131 18.83 -0.67 2.40
CA THR A 131 18.75 -0.38 3.83
C THR A 131 17.57 0.50 4.23
N ALA A 132 16.87 1.14 3.30
CA ALA A 132 15.66 1.90 3.61
C ALA A 132 14.45 1.20 3.00
N VAL A 133 13.81 0.32 3.78
CA VAL A 133 12.45 -0.12 3.48
C VAL A 133 11.59 1.15 3.40
N VAL A 134 11.12 1.48 2.21
CA VAL A 134 10.20 2.61 2.04
C VAL A 134 8.87 2.19 2.65
N ILE A 135 8.55 2.77 3.81
CA ILE A 135 7.31 2.50 4.54
C ILE A 135 6.20 3.26 3.83
N ASP A 136 5.64 2.66 2.77
CA ASP A 136 4.47 3.16 2.04
C ASP A 136 3.18 2.49 2.51
N TRP A 137 2.01 3.03 2.14
CA TRP A 137 0.74 2.37 2.45
C TRP A 137 0.66 0.98 1.84
N VAL A 138 1.18 0.78 0.63
CA VAL A 138 1.20 -0.54 0.00
C VAL A 138 1.98 -1.53 0.87
N PHE A 139 3.14 -1.13 1.40
CA PHE A 139 3.90 -1.97 2.33
C PHE A 139 3.06 -2.27 3.58
N ILE A 140 2.47 -1.25 4.20
CA ILE A 140 1.66 -1.42 5.40
C ILE A 140 0.47 -2.36 5.14
N ILE A 141 -0.24 -2.18 4.02
CA ILE A 141 -1.40 -2.99 3.63
C ILE A 141 -0.97 -4.43 3.34
N THR A 142 0.08 -4.64 2.54
CA THR A 142 0.53 -5.99 2.17
C THR A 142 1.01 -6.78 3.38
N TYR A 143 1.79 -6.19 4.28
CA TYR A 143 2.34 -6.93 5.42
C TYR A 143 1.40 -6.95 6.64
N LEU A 144 0.93 -5.79 7.11
CA LEU A 144 0.11 -5.73 8.32
C LEU A 144 -1.33 -6.15 8.07
N LEU A 145 -1.93 -5.71 6.96
CA LEU A 145 -3.32 -6.08 6.67
C LEU A 145 -3.46 -7.54 6.20
N SER A 146 -2.35 -8.23 5.94
CA SER A 146 -2.32 -9.68 5.79
C SER A 146 -2.21 -10.39 7.14
N PHE A 147 -1.35 -9.89 8.04
CA PHE A 147 -1.04 -10.56 9.30
C PHE A 147 -2.06 -10.30 10.42
N ILE A 148 -2.49 -9.04 10.59
CA ILE A 148 -3.41 -8.62 11.67
C ILE A 148 -4.74 -9.40 11.62
N PRO A 149 -5.43 -9.53 10.47
CA PRO A 149 -6.63 -10.36 10.39
C PRO A 149 -6.48 -11.78 10.93
N LEU A 150 -5.34 -12.42 10.68
CA LEU A 150 -5.08 -13.79 11.13
C LEU A 150 -4.96 -13.84 12.66
N LEU A 151 -4.32 -12.83 13.26
CA LEU A 151 -4.23 -12.70 14.72
C LEU A 151 -5.57 -12.39 15.40
N PHE A 152 -6.54 -11.86 14.67
CA PHE A 152 -7.89 -11.63 15.20
C PHE A 152 -8.80 -12.85 15.04
N THR A 153 -8.48 -13.74 14.11
CA THR A 153 -9.36 -14.86 13.73
C THR A 153 -8.88 -16.22 14.23
N PHE A 154 -7.62 -16.36 14.67
CA PHE A 154 -7.08 -17.67 15.07
C PHE A 154 -7.82 -18.32 16.25
N ASP A 155 -8.32 -17.51 17.19
CA ASP A 155 -9.07 -17.97 18.37
C ASP A 155 -10.59 -17.73 18.28
N ALA A 156 -11.08 -17.21 17.16
CA ALA A 156 -12.49 -16.86 16.99
C ALA A 156 -13.43 -18.07 17.12
N LEU A 157 -13.05 -19.25 16.59
CA LEU A 157 -13.85 -20.48 16.70
C LEU A 157 -13.19 -21.52 17.61
N SER A 158 -11.86 -21.62 17.57
CA SER A 158 -11.10 -22.59 18.37
C SER A 158 -11.15 -22.24 19.85
N GLY A 159 -11.04 -20.95 20.20
CA GLY A 159 -11.09 -20.46 21.58
C GLY A 159 -12.47 -20.63 22.23
N GLU A 160 -13.56 -20.41 21.49
CA GLU A 160 -14.92 -20.67 21.99
C GLU A 160 -15.22 -22.15 22.16
N ARG A 161 -14.60 -23.00 21.33
CA ARG A 161 -14.72 -24.46 21.44
C ARG A 161 -14.01 -24.97 22.69
N GLU A 162 -12.84 -24.41 23.00
CA GLU A 162 -12.05 -24.72 24.19
C GLU A 162 -12.76 -24.27 25.49
N ARG A 163 -13.37 -23.08 25.48
CA ARG A 163 -14.17 -22.55 26.61
C ARG A 163 -15.55 -23.20 26.74
N GLY A 164 -15.92 -24.11 25.83
CA GLY A 164 -17.23 -24.75 25.78
C GLY A 164 -18.41 -23.84 25.41
N THR A 165 -18.16 -22.54 25.20
CA THR A 165 -19.18 -21.52 24.92
C THR A 165 -19.87 -21.77 23.58
N LEU A 166 -19.16 -22.36 22.60
CA LEU A 166 -19.73 -22.72 21.30
C LEU A 166 -20.88 -23.74 21.42
N ARG A 167 -20.77 -24.70 22.33
CA ARG A 167 -21.83 -25.70 22.58
C ARG A 167 -23.07 -25.04 23.20
N LEU A 168 -22.85 -24.05 24.05
CA LEU A 168 -23.91 -23.30 24.74
C LEU A 168 -24.64 -22.35 23.77
N CYS A 169 -23.92 -21.73 22.84
CA CYS A 169 -24.52 -20.92 21.76
C CYS A 169 -25.35 -21.76 20.78
N LEU A 170 -24.90 -22.96 20.44
CA LEU A 170 -25.62 -23.89 19.55
C LEU A 170 -26.82 -24.59 20.21
N ALA A 171 -26.91 -24.57 21.55
CA ALA A 171 -28.09 -25.03 22.27
C ALA A 171 -29.26 -24.04 22.18
N ASN A 172 -28.99 -22.78 21.82
CA ASN A 172 -30.00 -21.78 21.52
C ASN A 172 -30.44 -21.87 20.04
N PRO A 173 -31.65 -21.38 19.68
CA PRO A 173 -32.16 -21.41 18.31
C PRO A 173 -31.49 -20.35 17.43
N ILE A 174 -30.18 -20.49 17.21
CA ILE A 174 -29.38 -19.62 16.36
C ILE A 174 -28.92 -20.42 15.14
N SER A 175 -29.16 -19.88 13.94
CA SER A 175 -28.73 -20.53 12.71
C SER A 175 -27.19 -20.50 12.58
N ARG A 176 -26.58 -21.65 12.25
CA ARG A 176 -25.14 -21.80 12.02
C ARG A 176 -24.55 -20.75 11.04
N PRO A 177 -25.19 -20.44 9.89
CA PRO A 177 -24.67 -19.39 9.00
C PRO A 177 -24.74 -17.99 9.62
N ALA A 178 -25.74 -17.68 10.45
CA ALA A 178 -25.81 -16.38 11.13
C ALA A 178 -24.67 -16.17 12.14
N LEU A 179 -24.25 -17.25 12.82
CA LEU A 179 -23.09 -17.21 13.70
C LEU A 179 -21.79 -16.92 12.93
N LEU A 180 -21.57 -17.64 11.82
CA LEU A 180 -20.38 -17.46 10.96
C LEU A 180 -20.31 -16.06 10.35
N VAL A 181 -21.42 -15.55 9.82
CA VAL A 181 -21.51 -14.18 9.27
C VAL A 181 -21.30 -13.16 10.37
N GLY A 182 -21.84 -13.38 11.57
CA GLY A 182 -21.61 -12.53 12.73
C GLY A 182 -20.13 -12.44 13.11
N LYS A 183 -19.42 -13.58 13.14
CA LYS A 183 -17.97 -13.63 13.43
C LYS A 183 -17.14 -12.97 12.33
N PHE A 184 -17.49 -13.20 11.08
CA PHE A 184 -16.84 -12.54 9.95
C PHE A 184 -16.99 -11.02 10.03
N LEU A 185 -18.21 -10.51 10.22
CA LEU A 185 -18.46 -9.07 10.30
C LEU A 185 -17.85 -8.45 11.56
N GLY A 186 -17.89 -9.13 12.70
CA GLY A 186 -17.27 -8.67 13.95
C GLY A 186 -15.75 -8.54 13.84
N SER A 187 -15.08 -9.57 13.31
CA SER A 187 -13.63 -9.53 13.06
C SER A 187 -13.25 -8.51 11.98
N LEU A 188 -14.05 -8.39 10.91
CA LEU A 188 -13.81 -7.43 9.83
C LEU A 188 -13.93 -5.99 10.34
N THR A 189 -14.98 -5.68 11.08
CA THR A 189 -15.14 -4.34 11.67
C THR A 189 -14.05 -4.05 12.71
N ALA A 190 -13.67 -5.02 13.54
CA ALA A 190 -12.59 -4.87 14.50
C ALA A 190 -11.22 -4.58 13.86
N VAL A 191 -10.91 -5.13 12.68
CA VAL A 191 -9.66 -4.82 11.96
C VAL A 191 -9.77 -3.52 11.16
N LEU A 192 -10.93 -3.24 10.57
CA LEU A 192 -11.11 -2.06 9.74
C LEU A 192 -11.14 -0.75 10.53
N ILE A 193 -11.72 -0.73 11.74
CA ILE A 193 -11.74 0.47 12.60
C ILE A 193 -10.33 1.08 12.79
N PRO A 194 -9.31 0.33 13.27
CA PRO A 194 -7.97 0.88 13.49
C PRO A 194 -7.27 1.21 12.18
N PHE A 195 -7.53 0.46 11.11
CA PHE A 195 -7.01 0.77 9.77
C PHE A 195 -7.55 2.12 9.26
N TYR A 196 -8.86 2.33 9.30
CA TYR A 196 -9.48 3.60 8.91
C TYR A 196 -9.01 4.75 9.80
N PHE A 197 -8.87 4.52 11.11
CA PHE A 197 -8.35 5.53 12.03
C PHE A 197 -6.92 5.95 11.67
N ALA A 198 -6.03 4.98 11.41
CA ALA A 198 -4.65 5.25 11.00
C ALA A 198 -4.57 5.99 9.65
N VAL A 199 -5.41 5.60 8.68
CA VAL A 199 -5.54 6.27 7.38
C VAL A 199 -6.02 7.72 7.54
N LEU A 200 -7.07 7.95 8.32
CA LEU A 200 -7.59 9.30 8.58
C LEU A 200 -6.56 10.18 9.27
N PHE A 201 -5.79 9.61 10.21
CA PHE A 201 -4.73 10.33 10.90
C PHE A 201 -3.59 10.71 9.96
N ASN A 202 -3.17 9.80 9.08
CA ASN A 202 -2.17 10.07 8.03
C ASN A 202 -2.64 11.17 7.07
N LEU A 203 -3.89 11.08 6.57
CA LEU A 203 -4.48 12.11 5.71
C LEU A 203 -4.59 13.46 6.42
N ALA A 204 -4.97 13.48 7.70
CA ALA A 204 -5.04 14.71 8.48
C ALA A 204 -3.67 15.39 8.56
N ILE A 205 -2.61 14.64 8.84
CA ILE A 205 -1.23 15.16 8.86
C ILE A 205 -0.85 15.73 7.49
N ILE A 206 -1.06 14.99 6.41
CA ILE A 206 -0.68 15.42 5.06
C ILE A 206 -1.50 16.64 4.61
N SER A 207 -2.78 16.73 5.00
CA SER A 207 -3.65 17.86 4.64
C SER A 207 -3.21 19.19 5.24
N THR A 208 -2.37 19.18 6.29
CA THR A 208 -1.82 20.42 6.85
C THR A 208 -0.81 21.08 5.92
N GLU A 209 -0.27 20.36 4.92
CA GLU A 209 0.65 20.94 3.95
C GLU A 209 -0.07 21.53 2.73
N SER A 210 0.27 22.78 2.41
CA SER A 210 -0.33 23.53 1.30
C SER A 210 0.10 23.06 -0.09
N TRP A 211 1.07 22.14 -0.18
CA TRP A 211 1.69 21.70 -1.44
C TRP A 211 0.94 20.55 -2.12
N THR A 212 0.16 19.78 -1.37
CA THR A 212 -0.62 18.64 -1.87
C THR A 212 -2.09 19.03 -2.07
N GLN A 213 -2.38 19.77 -3.14
CA GLN A 213 -3.77 19.94 -3.58
C GLN A 213 -4.26 18.62 -4.19
N LEU A 214 -4.90 17.79 -3.36
CA LEU A 214 -5.57 16.57 -3.80
C LEU A 214 -6.79 16.96 -4.64
N GLY A 215 -6.74 16.65 -5.94
CA GLY A 215 -7.88 16.87 -6.82
C GLY A 215 -9.00 15.86 -6.54
N GLY A 216 -10.21 16.11 -7.05
CA GLY A 216 -11.34 15.16 -6.89
C GLY A 216 -11.05 13.76 -7.46
N ALA A 217 -10.24 13.67 -8.51
CA ALA A 217 -9.79 12.39 -9.07
C ALA A 217 -8.83 11.62 -8.14
N ASP A 218 -8.03 12.34 -7.34
CA ASP A 218 -7.09 11.73 -6.39
C ASP A 218 -7.86 11.11 -5.22
N TRP A 219 -8.90 11.79 -4.72
CA TRP A 219 -9.82 11.24 -3.71
C TRP A 219 -10.50 9.94 -4.17
N GLY A 220 -10.91 9.87 -5.44
CA GLY A 220 -11.44 8.64 -6.03
C GLY A 220 -10.44 7.49 -6.00
N ARG A 221 -9.16 7.76 -6.28
CA ARG A 221 -8.08 6.75 -6.20
C ARG A 221 -7.84 6.31 -4.75
N VAL A 222 -7.81 7.23 -3.80
CA VAL A 222 -7.66 6.90 -2.37
C VAL A 222 -8.80 5.99 -1.91
N GLY A 223 -10.05 6.34 -2.24
CA GLY A 223 -11.22 5.51 -1.91
C GLY A 223 -11.14 4.12 -2.52
N LEU A 224 -10.67 3.99 -3.75
CA LEU A 224 -10.50 2.70 -4.42
C LEU A 224 -9.42 1.85 -3.74
N ILE A 225 -8.29 2.44 -3.35
CA ILE A 225 -7.21 1.73 -2.63
C ILE A 225 -7.71 1.22 -1.27
N ILE A 226 -8.45 2.05 -0.54
CA ILE A 226 -9.06 1.67 0.73
C ILE A 226 -10.07 0.53 0.55
N LEU A 227 -10.85 0.54 -0.53
CA LEU A 227 -11.79 -0.53 -0.86
C LEU A 227 -11.06 -1.85 -1.17
N ILE A 228 -9.98 -1.80 -1.96
CA ILE A 228 -9.15 -2.97 -2.24
C ILE A 228 -8.54 -3.50 -0.94
N ALA A 229 -7.99 -2.62 -0.08
CA ALA A 229 -7.43 -3.00 1.21
C ALA A 229 -8.48 -3.69 2.10
N SER A 230 -9.71 -3.19 2.11
CA SER A 230 -10.81 -3.79 2.88
C SER A 230 -11.18 -5.19 2.37
N CYS A 231 -11.23 -5.36 1.05
CA CYS A 231 -11.46 -6.66 0.42
C CYS A 231 -10.32 -7.64 0.75
N TYR A 232 -9.08 -7.17 0.66
CA TYR A 232 -7.89 -7.94 1.01
C TYR A 232 -7.94 -8.43 2.46
N ALA A 233 -8.26 -7.56 3.41
CA ALA A 233 -8.46 -7.95 4.81
C ALA A 233 -9.53 -9.04 4.94
N GLY A 234 -10.67 -8.90 4.26
CA GLY A 234 -11.76 -9.88 4.26
C GLY A 234 -11.34 -11.28 3.78
N ILE A 235 -10.46 -11.37 2.79
CA ILE A 235 -9.91 -12.66 2.32
C ILE A 235 -9.11 -13.33 3.44
N PHE A 236 -8.20 -12.61 4.08
CA PHE A 236 -7.40 -13.16 5.18
C PHE A 236 -8.26 -13.55 6.39
N ILE A 237 -9.28 -12.75 6.72
CA ILE A 237 -10.25 -13.11 7.77
C ILE A 237 -10.92 -14.45 7.45
N THR A 238 -11.35 -14.64 6.19
CA THR A 238 -12.02 -15.88 5.77
C THR A 238 -11.08 -17.08 5.91
N VAL A 239 -9.82 -16.95 5.48
CA VAL A 239 -8.79 -17.98 5.65
C VAL A 239 -8.58 -18.28 7.14
N GLY A 240 -8.45 -17.24 7.96
CA GLY A 240 -8.34 -17.32 9.41
C GLY A 240 -9.47 -18.10 10.07
N LEU A 241 -10.71 -17.79 9.70
CA LEU A 241 -11.90 -18.47 10.20
C LEU A 241 -11.98 -19.93 9.75
N ILE A 242 -11.62 -20.26 8.50
CA ILE A 242 -11.59 -21.63 8.01
C ILE A 242 -10.58 -22.46 8.82
N VAL A 243 -9.35 -21.96 8.98
CA VAL A 243 -8.32 -22.67 9.76
C VAL A 243 -8.75 -22.81 11.21
N SER A 244 -9.28 -21.75 11.82
CA SER A 244 -9.78 -21.80 13.20
C SER A 244 -10.96 -22.77 13.36
N ALA A 245 -11.79 -22.99 12.34
CA ALA A 245 -12.89 -23.96 12.38
C ALA A 245 -12.38 -25.41 12.32
N MET A 246 -11.29 -25.64 11.58
CA MET A 246 -10.68 -26.97 11.40
C MET A 246 -9.88 -27.41 12.63
N THR A 247 -9.22 -26.49 13.32
CA THR A 247 -8.42 -26.80 14.51
C THR A 247 -9.25 -26.85 15.79
N ARG A 248 -8.93 -27.81 16.68
CA ARG A 248 -9.57 -27.92 18.01
C ARG A 248 -8.89 -27.07 19.08
N GLU A 249 -7.59 -26.80 18.94
CA GLU A 249 -6.83 -26.00 19.89
C GLU A 249 -6.41 -24.66 19.29
N SER A 250 -6.54 -23.60 20.09
CA SER A 250 -6.17 -22.24 19.69
C SER A 250 -4.69 -22.09 19.36
N ARG A 251 -3.81 -22.80 20.09
CA ARG A 251 -2.35 -22.78 19.85
C ARG A 251 -1.99 -23.35 18.48
N LEU A 252 -2.60 -24.47 18.09
CA LEU A 252 -2.35 -25.10 16.80
C LEU A 252 -2.88 -24.25 15.64
N SER A 253 -4.05 -23.61 15.82
CA SER A 253 -4.62 -22.64 14.86
C SER A 253 -3.62 -21.52 14.53
N LEU A 254 -3.03 -20.92 15.56
CA LEU A 254 -2.06 -19.84 15.41
C LEU A 254 -0.82 -20.29 14.62
N VAL A 255 -0.24 -21.43 14.99
CA VAL A 255 0.98 -21.94 14.32
C VAL A 255 0.71 -22.24 12.85
N VAL A 256 -0.42 -22.87 12.53
CA VAL A 256 -0.80 -23.16 11.14
C VAL A 256 -1.03 -21.87 10.34
N LEU A 257 -1.73 -20.89 10.91
CA LEU A 257 -1.95 -19.60 10.26
C LEU A 257 -0.67 -18.85 10.00
N LEU A 258 0.27 -18.87 10.95
CA LEU A 258 1.57 -18.24 10.79
C LEU A 258 2.39 -18.92 9.70
N LEU A 259 2.35 -20.25 9.61
CA LEU A 259 3.04 -21.01 8.55
C LEU A 259 2.44 -20.69 7.17
N ILE A 260 1.11 -20.68 7.05
CA ILE A 260 0.41 -20.29 5.81
C ILE A 260 0.80 -18.86 5.42
N TRP A 261 0.78 -17.93 6.38
CA TRP A 261 1.12 -16.54 6.15
C TRP A 261 2.56 -16.36 5.65
N VAL A 262 3.54 -16.98 6.31
CA VAL A 262 4.96 -16.91 5.88
C VAL A 262 5.10 -17.48 4.48
N THR A 263 4.46 -18.61 4.18
CA THR A 263 4.53 -19.24 2.85
C THR A 263 3.92 -18.35 1.77
N VAL A 264 2.76 -17.74 2.04
CA VAL A 264 2.07 -16.93 1.04
C VAL A 264 2.70 -15.55 0.86
N VAL A 265 3.08 -14.89 1.95
CA VAL A 265 3.51 -13.47 1.89
C VAL A 265 5.02 -13.33 1.71
N VAL A 266 5.82 -14.23 2.30
CA VAL A 266 7.30 -14.13 2.24
C VAL A 266 7.86 -14.93 1.06
N PHE A 267 7.37 -16.16 0.84
CA PHE A 267 7.92 -17.03 -0.20
C PHE A 267 7.36 -16.74 -1.60
N MET A 268 6.10 -16.35 -1.74
CA MET A 268 5.53 -16.07 -3.08
C MET A 268 6.26 -14.95 -3.85
N PRO A 269 6.54 -13.76 -3.28
CA PRO A 269 7.26 -12.71 -4.02
C PRO A 269 8.71 -13.07 -4.34
N SER A 270 9.40 -13.78 -3.43
CA SER A 270 10.80 -14.20 -3.63
C SER A 270 10.96 -15.29 -4.69
N THR A 271 10.01 -16.23 -4.76
CA THR A 271 10.01 -17.29 -5.77
C THR A 271 9.60 -16.79 -7.16
N LEU A 272 8.66 -15.85 -7.25
CA LEU A 272 8.29 -15.23 -8.53
C LEU A 272 9.45 -14.43 -9.14
N GLY A 273 10.22 -13.71 -8.31
CA GLY A 273 11.38 -12.93 -8.79
C GLY A 273 12.51 -13.78 -9.36
N THR A 274 12.70 -15.00 -8.85
CA THR A 274 13.74 -15.94 -9.32
C THR A 274 13.33 -16.74 -10.55
N LEU A 275 12.02 -16.88 -10.81
CA LEU A 275 11.50 -17.51 -12.03
C LEU A 275 11.43 -16.55 -13.23
N SER A 276 11.49 -15.23 -12.97
CA SER A 276 11.47 -14.20 -14.02
C SER A 276 12.84 -13.81 -14.59
N THR A 277 13.92 -14.40 -14.07
CA THR A 277 15.30 -14.26 -14.59
C THR A 277 15.68 -15.47 -15.43
#